data_AF-A0A9E1KZQ5-F1
#
_entry.id   AF-A0A9E1KZQ5-F1
#
_cell.length_a   1.000
_cell.length_b   1.000
_cell.length_c   1.000
_cell.angle_alpha   90.00
_cell.angle_beta   90.00
_cell.angle_gamma   90.00
#
_symmetry.space_group_name_H-M   'P 1'
#
loop_
_entity.id
_entity.type
_entity.pdbx_description
1 polymer ?
#
loop_
_entity_poly.entity_id
_entity_poly.type
_entity_poly.pdbx_seq_one_letter_code
_entity_poly.pdbx_strand_id
1 'polypeptide(L)'
;MKKLISHLFLIITLILIFTNSYAVEHIVTYPDKSQLFRCEMHGSVFKVHVKMIEIGRYRVVVIGKGTSGNSGLLNTGNYVAAARWGCGGE
;
A
#
# COMPACT_ATOMS: atom_id res chain seq x y z
N MET A 1 -35.32 -22.06 7.86
CA MET A 1 -34.77 -20.69 7.68
C MET A 1 -33.59 -20.33 8.61
N LYS A 2 -33.19 -21.14 9.61
CA LYS A 2 -32.03 -20.83 10.48
C LYS A 2 -30.65 -21.19 9.89
N LYS A 3 -30.57 -22.19 9.00
CA LYS A 3 -29.30 -22.64 8.38
C LYS A 3 -28.71 -21.61 7.39
N LEU A 4 -29.57 -20.85 6.68
CA LEU A 4 -29.14 -19.89 5.67
C LEU A 4 -28.37 -18.68 6.27
N ILE A 5 -28.79 -18.23 7.44
CA ILE A 5 -28.18 -17.10 8.17
C ILE A 5 -26.80 -17.46 8.74
N SER A 6 -26.61 -18.70 9.17
CA SER A 6 -25.33 -19.18 9.70
C SER A 6 -24.24 -19.26 8.63
N HIS A 7 -24.59 -19.68 7.41
CA HIS A 7 -23.64 -19.65 6.28
C HIS A 7 -23.31 -18.22 5.84
N LEU A 8 -24.29 -17.31 5.84
CA LEU A 8 -24.06 -15.91 5.50
C LEU A 8 -23.07 -15.26 6.48
N PHE A 9 -23.20 -15.54 7.78
CA PHE A 9 -22.29 -15.03 8.81
C PHE A 9 -20.87 -15.58 8.64
N LEU A 10 -20.73 -16.87 8.35
CA LEU A 10 -19.43 -17.50 8.09
C LEU A 10 -18.74 -16.88 6.85
N ILE A 11 -19.50 -16.63 5.77
CA ILE A 11 -18.99 -16.03 4.54
C ILE A 11 -18.53 -14.59 4.77
N ILE A 12 -19.31 -13.78 5.49
CA ILE A 12 -18.94 -12.39 5.81
C ILE A 12 -17.68 -12.34 6.68
N THR A 13 -17.56 -13.24 7.65
CA THR A 13 -16.37 -13.32 8.51
C THR A 13 -15.15 -13.77 7.70
N LEU A 14 -15.33 -14.71 6.75
CA LEU A 14 -14.27 -15.17 5.87
C LEU A 14 -13.78 -14.06 4.92
N ILE A 15 -14.70 -13.28 4.33
CA ILE A 15 -14.36 -12.16 3.43
C ILE A 15 -13.52 -11.09 4.15
N LEU A 16 -13.80 -10.80 5.42
CA LEU A 16 -13.05 -9.82 6.22
C LEU A 16 -11.60 -10.24 6.52
N ILE A 17 -11.30 -11.54 6.49
CA ILE A 17 -9.92 -12.05 6.71
C ILE A 17 -9.09 -11.94 5.42
N PHE A 18 -9.74 -11.93 4.25
CA PHE A 18 -9.07 -11.86 2.94
C PHE A 18 -8.91 -10.44 2.37
N THR A 19 -9.40 -9.41 3.06
CA THR A 19 -9.01 -8.03 2.71
C THR A 19 -7.57 -7.81 3.16
N ASN A 20 -6.62 -8.07 2.27
CA ASN A 20 -5.24 -7.62 2.34
C ASN A 20 -5.20 -6.09 2.32
N SER A 21 -5.71 -5.47 3.38
CA SER A 21 -5.78 -4.02 3.52
C SER A 21 -4.38 -3.53 3.85
N TYR A 22 -3.64 -3.12 2.82
CA TYR A 22 -2.43 -2.34 2.98
C TYR A 22 -2.82 -0.99 3.57
N ALA A 23 -2.57 -0.79 4.86
CA ALA A 23 -2.75 0.54 5.45
C ALA A 23 -1.63 1.42 4.89
N VAL A 24 -2.00 2.41 4.07
CA VAL A 24 -1.08 3.39 3.49
C VAL A 24 -1.35 4.73 4.13
N GLU A 25 -0.40 5.20 4.93
CA GLU A 25 -0.49 6.45 5.66
C GLU A 25 0.56 7.43 5.13
N HIS A 26 0.14 8.66 4.82
CA HIS A 26 1.08 9.73 4.48
C HIS A 26 1.78 10.22 5.74
N ILE A 27 3.12 10.32 5.70
CA ILE A 27 3.93 10.72 6.84
C ILE A 27 4.47 12.14 6.65
N VAL A 28 5.11 12.39 5.51
CA VAL A 28 5.77 13.68 5.25
C VAL A 28 5.90 13.95 3.76
N THR A 29 5.85 15.23 3.40
CA THR A 29 6.26 15.73 2.09
C THR A 29 7.57 16.48 2.24
N TYR A 30 8.59 16.07 1.49
CA TYR A 30 9.91 16.68 1.49
C TYR A 30 9.93 17.95 0.60
N PRO A 31 10.94 18.83 0.76
CA PRO A 31 11.08 20.05 -0.05
C PRO A 31 11.15 19.80 -1.56
N ASP A 32 11.66 18.64 -1.99
CA ASP A 32 11.72 18.23 -3.40
C ASP A 32 10.38 17.67 -3.93
N LYS A 33 9.29 17.84 -3.16
CA LYS A 33 7.93 17.35 -3.41
C LYS A 33 7.79 15.82 -3.37
N SER A 34 8.85 15.07 -3.06
CA SER A 34 8.73 13.65 -2.80
C SER A 34 7.97 13.41 -1.49
N GLN A 35 7.28 12.27 -1.40
CA GLN A 35 6.40 11.94 -0.28
C GLN A 35 6.79 10.62 0.35
N LEU A 36 6.77 10.57 1.68
CA LEU A 36 6.99 9.36 2.44
C LEU A 36 5.67 8.81 2.95
N PHE A 37 5.47 7.52 2.74
CA PHE A 37 4.32 6.79 3.23
C PHE A 37 4.77 5.68 4.18
N ARG A 38 3.95 5.38 5.17
CA ARG A 38 4.05 4.19 6.03
C ARG A 38 3.10 3.14 5.49
N CYS A 39 3.62 1.94 5.28
CA CYS A 39 2.86 0.76 4.91
C CYS A 39 2.83 -0.21 6.08
N GLU A 40 1.67 -0.77 6.36
CA GLU A 40 1.51 -1.89 7.28
C GLU A 40 0.93 -3.09 6.55
N MET A 41 1.65 -4.21 6.59
CA MET A 41 1.27 -5.45 5.91
C MET A 41 1.61 -6.64 6.82
N HIS A 42 0.60 -7.45 7.18
CA HIS A 42 0.77 -8.64 8.04
C HIS A 42 1.58 -8.36 9.32
N GLY A 43 1.33 -7.22 9.99
CA GLY A 43 2.05 -6.80 11.20
C GLY A 43 3.49 -6.31 10.97
N SER A 44 3.98 -6.32 9.72
CA SER A 44 5.24 -5.67 9.34
C SER A 44 4.99 -4.22 8.96
N VAL A 45 5.79 -3.33 9.54
CA VAL A 45 5.77 -1.90 9.22
C VAL A 45 7.01 -1.55 8.39
N PHE A 46 6.80 -0.93 7.25
CA PHE A 46 7.88 -0.41 6.41
C PHE A 46 7.45 0.92 5.78
N LYS A 47 8.38 1.59 5.12
CA LYS A 47 8.14 2.90 4.51
C LYS A 47 8.26 2.80 3.00
N VAL A 48 7.58 3.69 2.29
CA VAL A 48 7.68 3.83 0.84
C VAL A 48 7.91 5.30 0.52
N HIS A 49 8.97 5.58 -0.22
CA HIS A 49 9.30 6.90 -0.71
C HIS A 49 8.89 7.03 -2.17
N VAL A 50 8.09 8.04 -2.47
CA VAL A 50 7.51 8.28 -3.78
C VAL A 50 7.96 9.64 -4.29
N LYS A 51 8.57 9.66 -5.48
CA LYS A 51 9.00 10.89 -6.16
C LYS A 51 8.43 10.94 -7.56
N MET A 52 7.72 12.01 -7.90
CA MET A 52 7.35 12.27 -9.29
C MET A 52 8.61 12.66 -10.08
N ILE A 53 8.88 11.94 -11.16
CA ILE A 53 10.00 12.21 -12.07
C ILE A 53 9.51 12.99 -13.28
N GLU A 54 8.30 12.68 -13.73
CA GLU A 54 7.58 13.33 -14.82
C GLU A 54 6.09 13.28 -14.49
N ILE A 55 5.26 14.11 -15.13
CA ILE A 55 3.81 14.10 -14.92
C ILE A 55 3.28 12.69 -15.18
N GLY A 56 2.65 12.09 -14.16
CA GLY A 56 2.11 10.73 -14.22
C GLY A 56 3.14 9.60 -14.07
N ARG A 57 4.44 9.92 -13.91
CA ARG A 57 5.52 8.93 -13.76
C ARG A 57 6.25 9.11 -12.43
N TYR A 58 6.22 8.07 -11.62
CA TYR A 58 6.73 8.07 -10.26
C TYR A 58 7.86 7.07 -10.09
N ARG A 59 8.91 7.46 -9.37
CA ARG A 59 9.87 6.55 -8.77
C ARG A 59 9.39 6.19 -7.38
N VAL A 60 9.31 4.90 -7.11
CA VAL A 60 8.89 4.35 -5.83
C VAL A 60 10.07 3.57 -5.25
N VAL A 61 10.37 3.79 -3.97
CA VAL A 61 11.47 3.13 -3.26
C VAL A 61 10.93 2.60 -1.93
N VAL A 62 10.99 1.29 -1.74
CA VAL A 62 10.63 0.66 -0.47
C VAL A 62 11.81 0.81 0.51
N ILE A 63 11.52 1.24 1.73
CA ILE A 63 12.49 1.50 2.80
C ILE A 63 12.12 0.61 4.00
N GLY A 64 12.77 -0.55 4.11
CA GLY A 64 12.56 -1.53 5.20
C GLY A 64 12.96 -2.96 4.82
N LYS A 65 13.26 -3.81 5.83
CA LYS A 65 13.72 -5.23 5.76
C LYS A 65 15.16 -5.50 5.29
N GLY A 66 16.14 -4.67 5.66
CA GLY A 66 17.57 -5.04 5.57
C GLY A 66 18.12 -5.29 4.16
N THR A 67 17.35 -5.01 3.13
CA THR A 67 17.72 -5.07 1.71
C THR A 67 17.50 -3.69 1.13
N SER A 68 18.40 -3.27 0.23
CA SER A 68 18.24 -2.07 -0.58
C SER A 68 16.92 -2.22 -1.35
N GLY A 69 15.86 -1.60 -0.82
CA GLY A 69 14.50 -2.03 -1.07
C GLY A 69 14.09 -1.86 -2.52
N ASN A 70 13.22 -2.77 -2.96
CA ASN A 70 12.65 -2.78 -4.31
C ASN A 70 12.30 -1.35 -4.75
N SER A 71 12.85 -0.97 -5.89
CA SER A 71 12.56 0.31 -6.50
C SER A 71 12.06 0.11 -7.92
N GLY A 72 11.11 0.94 -8.31
CA GLY A 72 10.42 0.81 -9.59
C GLY A 72 10.02 2.16 -10.14
N LEU A 73 9.80 2.19 -11.45
CA LEU A 73 9.12 3.29 -12.12
C LEU A 73 7.68 2.85 -12.38
N LEU A 74 6.74 3.69 -11.99
CA LEU A 74 5.32 3.43 -12.14
C LEU A 74 4.65 4.59 -12.85
N ASN A 75 3.80 4.26 -13.81
CA ASN A 75 2.89 5.22 -14.42
C ASN A 75 1.55 5.17 -13.66
N THR A 76 1.17 6.25 -13.01
CA THR A 76 -0.08 6.33 -12.25
C THR A 76 -0.56 7.78 -12.11
N GLY A 77 -1.79 7.99 -11.65
CA GLY A 77 -2.42 9.31 -11.59
C GLY A 77 -2.03 10.16 -10.38
N ASN A 78 -1.50 9.57 -9.30
CA ASN A 78 -1.20 10.31 -8.07
C ASN A 78 -0.19 9.59 -7.14
N TYR A 79 0.32 10.32 -6.15
CA TYR A 79 1.29 9.82 -5.16
C TYR A 79 0.76 8.66 -4.31
N VAL A 80 -0.52 8.67 -3.95
CA VAL A 80 -1.13 7.64 -3.10
C VAL A 80 -1.21 6.31 -3.84
N ALA A 81 -1.58 6.32 -5.12
CA ALA A 81 -1.60 5.14 -5.96
C ALA A 81 -0.18 4.57 -6.16
N ALA A 82 0.82 5.42 -6.34
CA ALA A 82 2.22 4.99 -6.40
C ALA A 82 2.70 4.39 -5.07
N ALA A 83 2.26 4.95 -3.94
CA ALA A 83 2.56 4.41 -2.62
C ALA A 83 1.91 3.03 -2.41
N ARG A 84 0.64 2.85 -2.82
CA ARG A 84 -0.07 1.56 -2.75
C ARG A 84 0.67 0.46 -3.51
N TRP A 85 1.13 0.78 -4.72
CA TRP A 85 2.00 -0.12 -5.49
C TRP A 85 3.26 -0.52 -4.72
N GLY A 86 3.96 0.46 -4.13
CA GLY A 86 5.14 0.19 -3.30
C GLY A 86 4.83 -0.59 -2.01
N CYS A 87 3.63 -0.45 -1.47
CA CYS A 87 3.16 -1.22 -0.32
C CYS A 87 2.79 -2.67 -0.69
N GLY A 88 2.73 -3.02 -1.98
CA GLY A 88 2.34 -4.36 -2.46
C GLY A 88 0.89 -4.48 -2.95
N GLY A 89 0.15 -3.37 -3.02
CA GLY A 89 -1.17 -3.34 -3.67
C GLY A 89 -1.05 -3.23 -5.19
N GLU A 90 -1.92 -3.94 -5.92
CA GLU A 90 -1.99 -3.88 -7.39
C GLU A 90 -2.62 -2.57 -7.91
#